data_AF-A0A453A226-F1
#
_entry.id   AF-A0A453A226-F1
#
_cell.length_a   1.000
_cell.length_b   1.000
_cell.length_c   1.000
_cell.angle_alpha   90.00
_cell.angle_beta   90.00
_cell.angle_gamma   90.00
#
_symmetry.space_group_name_H-M   'P 1'
#
loop_
_entity.id
_entity.type
_entity.pdbx_description
1 polymer ?
#
loop_
_entity_poly.entity_id
_entity_poly.type
_entity_poly.pdbx_seq_one_letter_code
_entity_poly.pdbx_strand_id
1 'polypeptide(L)'
;MSSDWEDLYPLVTVRKLVRELSDHNPLLLSSGDMGREAHNPREFRFDLAWLKNEDFLPLVEKIWNKAVKAEDPIDILNIKLKRFKTFFKGWGSNKY
;
A
#
# COMPACT_ATOMS: atom_id res chain seq x y z
N MET A 1 -25.30 -16.86 -9.62
CA MET A 1 -26.00 -15.87 -8.80
C MET A 1 -27.48 -16.20 -8.87
N SER A 2 -28.24 -15.97 -7.79
CA SER A 2 -29.71 -16.14 -7.83
C SER A 2 -30.34 -14.88 -8.41
N SER A 3 -31.44 -15.00 -9.16
CA SER A 3 -32.13 -13.82 -9.71
C SER A 3 -32.55 -12.85 -8.62
N ASP A 4 -33.06 -13.37 -7.49
CA ASP A 4 -33.49 -12.55 -6.35
C ASP A 4 -32.37 -11.66 -5.79
N TRP A 5 -31.12 -12.10 -5.91
CA TRP A 5 -29.97 -11.32 -5.47
C TRP A 5 -29.58 -10.24 -6.49
N GLU A 6 -29.66 -10.56 -7.79
CA GLU A 6 -29.40 -9.58 -8.86
C GLU A 6 -30.44 -8.45 -8.86
N ASP A 7 -31.70 -8.77 -8.53
CA ASP A 7 -32.78 -7.79 -8.37
C ASP A 7 -32.55 -6.85 -7.18
N LEU A 8 -32.01 -7.37 -6.07
CA LEU A 8 -31.68 -6.57 -4.88
C LEU A 8 -30.43 -5.68 -5.09
N TYR A 9 -29.50 -6.11 -5.94
CA TYR A 9 -28.21 -5.47 -6.13
C TYR A 9 -27.85 -5.24 -7.61
N PRO A 10 -28.68 -4.51 -8.37
CA PRO A 10 -28.56 -4.41 -9.83
C PRO A 10 -27.30 -3.69 -10.33
N LEU A 11 -26.63 -2.94 -9.44
CA LEU A 11 -25.39 -2.22 -9.74
C LEU A 11 -24.13 -3.01 -9.35
N VAL A 12 -24.29 -4.16 -8.69
CA VAL A 12 -23.14 -4.96 -8.30
C VAL A 12 -22.55 -5.64 -9.53
N THR A 13 -21.26 -5.46 -9.74
CA THR A 13 -20.51 -6.11 -10.82
C THR A 13 -19.38 -6.95 -10.23
N VAL A 14 -19.13 -8.11 -10.85
CA VAL A 14 -17.97 -8.95 -10.54
C VAL A 14 -17.10 -9.03 -11.78
N ARG A 15 -15.81 -8.69 -11.63
CA ARG A 15 -14.82 -8.81 -12.71
C ARG A 15 -13.67 -9.68 -12.27
N LYS A 16 -13.25 -10.58 -13.14
CA LYS A 16 -12.05 -11.39 -12.94
C LYS A 16 -10.83 -10.54 -13.28
N LEU A 17 -9.88 -10.42 -12.35
CA LEU A 17 -8.61 -9.74 -12.61
C LEU A 17 -7.62 -10.69 -13.27
N VAL A 18 -6.67 -10.11 -14.01
CA VAL A 18 -5.60 -10.86 -14.66
C VAL A 18 -4.73 -11.54 -13.59
N ARG A 19 -4.40 -12.81 -13.82
CA ARG A 19 -3.51 -13.58 -12.97
C ARG A 19 -2.07 -13.14 -13.21
N GLU A 20 -1.42 -12.59 -12.19
CA GLU A 20 0.00 -12.23 -12.29
C GLU A 20 0.92 -13.31 -11.69
N LEU A 21 0.85 -13.57 -10.38
CA LEU A 21 1.84 -14.41 -9.67
C LEU A 21 1.24 -15.50 -8.78
N SER A 22 -0.03 -15.39 -8.39
CA SER A 22 -0.74 -16.44 -7.63
C SER A 22 -1.40 -17.44 -8.57
N ASP A 23 -1.56 -18.68 -8.12
CA ASP A 23 -2.40 -19.71 -8.74
C ASP A 23 -3.91 -19.40 -8.66
N HIS A 24 -4.31 -18.44 -7.81
CA HIS A 24 -5.67 -17.94 -7.73
C HIS A 24 -5.92 -16.73 -8.66
N ASN A 25 -7.13 -16.65 -9.22
CA ASN A 25 -7.59 -15.49 -9.96
C ASN A 25 -8.33 -14.53 -9.01
N PRO A 26 -7.86 -13.30 -8.81
CA PRO A 26 -8.58 -12.35 -7.97
C PRO A 26 -9.93 -11.99 -8.60
N LEU A 27 -10.98 -11.92 -7.77
CA LEU A 27 -12.29 -11.41 -8.17
C LEU A 27 -12.49 -10.02 -7.56
N LEU A 28 -12.79 -9.04 -8.42
CA LEU A 28 -13.15 -7.69 -8.01
C LEU A 28 -14.67 -7.58 -7.97
N LEU A 29 -15.22 -7.45 -6.77
CA LEU A 29 -16.63 -7.13 -6.54
C LEU A 29 -16.76 -5.61 -6.37
N SER A 30 -17.59 -4.98 -7.18
CA SER A 30 -17.90 -3.54 -7.08
C SER A 30 -19.39 -3.35 -6.88
N SER A 31 -19.79 -2.51 -5.92
CA SER A 31 -21.20 -2.22 -5.62
C SER A 31 -21.76 -1.02 -6.41
N GLY A 32 -21.02 -0.52 -7.40
CA GLY A 32 -21.45 0.60 -8.25
C GLY A 32 -21.33 2.00 -7.63
N ASP A 33 -20.96 2.11 -6.35
CA ASP A 33 -20.73 3.39 -5.66
C ASP A 33 -19.31 3.93 -5.98
N MET A 34 -19.08 4.32 -7.23
CA MET A 34 -17.81 4.92 -7.69
C MET A 34 -17.58 6.33 -7.07
N GLY A 35 -18.60 6.91 -6.42
CA GLY A 35 -18.55 8.23 -5.78
C GLY A 35 -18.02 8.22 -4.35
N ARG A 36 -17.84 7.04 -3.75
CA ARG A 36 -17.20 6.84 -2.44
C ARG A 36 -15.91 6.05 -2.55
N GLU A 37 -15.07 6.38 -3.53
CA GLU A 37 -13.64 6.19 -3.32
C GLU A 37 -13.27 7.12 -2.15
N ALA A 38 -13.45 6.62 -0.93
CA ALA A 38 -13.00 7.27 0.29
C ALA A 38 -11.57 7.70 0.01
N HIS A 39 -11.30 9.02 0.05
CA HIS A 39 -10.00 9.64 -0.23
C HIS A 39 -8.89 8.64 -0.02
N ASN A 40 -8.45 7.96 -1.09
CA ASN A 40 -7.63 6.78 -0.90
C ASN A 40 -6.33 7.30 -0.30
N PRO A 41 -6.06 7.08 1.00
CA PRO A 41 -5.02 7.84 1.68
C PRO A 41 -3.74 7.46 0.98
N ARG A 42 -3.10 8.43 0.30
CA ARG A 42 -1.93 8.18 -0.56
C ARG A 42 -1.00 7.23 0.16
N GLU A 43 -0.96 6.00 -0.34
CA GLU A 43 -0.15 4.96 0.26
C GLU A 43 1.30 5.42 0.18
N PHE A 44 2.07 5.04 1.18
CA PHE A 44 3.50 5.25 1.08
C PHE A 44 4.03 4.34 -0.02
N ARG A 45 4.56 4.94 -1.08
CA ARG A 45 5.17 4.23 -2.20
C ARG A 45 6.65 4.54 -2.22
N PHE A 46 7.42 3.49 -2.44
CA PHE A 46 8.82 3.61 -2.76
C PHE A 46 8.98 4.07 -4.21
N ASP A 47 9.90 4.99 -4.46
CA ASP A 47 10.22 5.46 -5.81
C ASP A 47 11.63 4.99 -6.18
N LEU A 48 11.80 4.38 -7.35
CA LEU A 48 13.12 3.90 -7.80
C LEU A 48 14.15 5.02 -7.99
N ALA A 49 13.71 6.26 -8.23
CA ALA A 49 14.60 7.41 -8.32
C ALA A 49 15.36 7.67 -7.01
N TRP A 50 14.83 7.18 -5.88
CA TRP A 50 15.46 7.24 -4.57
C TRP A 50 16.82 6.56 -4.54
N LEU A 51 16.95 5.42 -5.21
CA LEU A 51 18.22 4.66 -5.28
C LEU A 51 19.32 5.42 -6.01
N LYS A 52 18.96 6.39 -6.86
CA LYS A 52 19.92 7.22 -7.59
C LYS A 52 20.48 8.37 -6.76
N ASN A 53 19.88 8.66 -5.60
CA ASN A 53 20.35 9.70 -4.70
C ASN A 53 21.37 9.10 -3.73
N GLU A 54 22.59 9.64 -3.73
CA GLU A 54 23.71 9.18 -2.91
C GLU A 54 23.40 9.18 -1.39
N ASP A 55 22.53 10.10 -0.95
CA ASP A 55 22.12 10.19 0.45
C ASP A 55 21.12 9.10 0.87
N PHE A 56 20.49 8.40 -0.08
CA PHE A 56 19.40 7.47 0.22
C PHE A 56 19.83 6.33 1.14
N LEU A 57 20.85 5.57 0.72
CA LEU A 57 21.32 4.40 1.47
C LEU A 57 21.89 4.78 2.85
N PRO A 58 22.72 5.84 2.99
CA PRO A 58 23.15 6.33 4.30
C PRO A 58 21.99 6.71 5.24
N LEU A 59 20.94 7.37 4.71
CA LEU A 59 19.76 7.73 5.49
C LEU A 59 18.95 6.49 5.91
N VAL A 60 18.79 5.52 5.01
CA VAL A 60 18.16 4.23 5.31
C VAL A 60 18.88 3.55 6.47
N GLU A 61 20.19 3.35 6.35
CA GLU A 61 21.00 2.70 7.40
C GLU A 61 20.86 3.42 8.75
N LYS A 62 21.01 4.75 8.74
CA LYS A 62 20.87 5.58 9.93
C LYS A 62 19.50 5.42 10.60
N ILE A 63 18.42 5.31 9.85
CA ILE A 63 17.06 5.16 10.39
C ILE A 63 16.83 3.72 10.89
N TRP A 64 17.29 2.72 10.13
CA TRP A 64 17.11 1.30 10.44
C TRP A 64 17.83 0.87 11.72
N ASN A 65 19.01 1.45 11.98
CA ASN A 65 19.85 1.13 13.12
C ASN A 65 19.49 1.91 14.39
N LYS A 66 18.50 2.81 14.36
CA LYS A 66 18.02 3.47 15.58
C LYS A 66 17.47 2.43 16.57
N ALA A 67 17.88 2.52 17.83
CA ALA A 67 17.38 1.67 18.90
C ALA A 67 15.84 1.67 18.94
N VAL A 68 15.28 0.49 19.22
CA VAL A 68 13.85 0.28 19.37
C VAL A 68 13.61 -0.26 20.78
N LYS A 69 12.66 0.35 21.49
CA LYS A 69 12.24 -0.10 22.83
C LYS A 69 11.02 -1.02 22.68
N ALA A 70 11.26 -2.25 22.26
CA ALA A 70 10.28 -3.32 22.16
C ALA A 70 11.02 -4.67 22.25
N GLU A 71 10.33 -5.69 22.76
CA GLU A 71 10.88 -7.05 22.87
C GLU A 71 10.32 -7.97 21.77
N ASP A 72 9.08 -7.74 21.36
CA ASP A 72 8.43 -8.51 20.30
C ASP A 72 9.05 -8.20 18.91
N PRO A 73 9.48 -9.21 18.15
CA PRO A 73 10.08 -9.01 16.83
C PRO A 73 9.18 -8.31 15.81
N ILE A 74 7.86 -8.55 15.87
CA ILE A 74 6.89 -7.92 14.96
C ILE A 74 6.74 -6.44 15.31
N ASP A 75 6.68 -6.09 16.59
CA ASP A 75 6.69 -4.71 17.05
C ASP A 75 7.97 -3.98 16.65
N ILE A 76 9.13 -4.63 16.79
CA ILE A 76 10.41 -4.07 16.36
C ILE A 76 10.38 -3.74 14.87
N LEU A 77 9.93 -4.70 14.04
CA LEU A 77 9.80 -4.51 12.60
C LEU A 77 8.82 -3.38 12.26
N ASN A 78 7.63 -3.38 12.86
CA ASN A 78 6.60 -2.36 12.65
C ASN A 78 7.10 -0.96 13.01
N ILE A 79 7.83 -0.80 14.11
CA ILE A 79 8.43 0.47 14.52
C ILE A 79 9.45 0.93 13.49
N LYS A 80 10.32 0.03 13.01
CA LYS A 80 11.31 0.36 11.96
C LYS A 80 10.60 0.82 10.68
N LEU A 81 9.67 0.02 10.16
CA LEU A 81 8.91 0.36 8.95
C LEU A 81 8.14 1.68 9.09
N LYS A 82 7.54 1.96 10.26
CA LYS A 82 6.85 3.23 10.53
C LYS A 82 7.81 4.43 10.54
N ARG A 83 9.03 4.27 11.07
CA ARG A 83 10.07 5.33 11.03
C ARG A 83 10.47 5.63 9.59
N PHE A 84 10.68 4.60 8.78
CA PHE A 84 10.97 4.74 7.35
C PHE A 84 9.86 5.46 6.61
N LYS A 85 8.63 4.95 6.71
CA LYS A 85 7.45 5.54 6.09
C LYS A 85 7.30 7.01 6.46
N THR A 86 7.45 7.34 7.74
CA THR A 86 7.29 8.72 8.22
C THR A 86 8.37 9.64 7.67
N PHE A 87 9.63 9.20 7.69
CA PHE A 87 10.76 10.01 7.24
C PHE A 87 10.73 10.27 5.73
N PHE A 88 10.46 9.23 4.94
CA PHE A 88 10.48 9.31 3.48
C PHE A 88 9.15 9.77 2.88
N LYS A 89 8.13 10.05 3.70
CA LYS A 89 6.86 10.57 3.20
C LYS A 89 7.10 11.92 2.52
N GLY A 90 6.83 12.00 1.22
CA GLY A 90 7.05 13.21 0.43
C GLY A 90 8.52 13.47 0.09
N TRP A 91 9.41 12.50 0.29
CA TRP A 91 10.80 12.65 -0.09
C TRP A 91 10.96 12.66 -1.62
N GLY A 92 11.68 13.66 -2.14
CA GLY A 92 11.83 13.88 -3.59
C GLY A 92 10.68 14.64 -4.25
N SER A 93 9.58 14.96 -3.54
CA SER A 93 8.42 15.67 -4.13
C SER A 93 8.73 17.09 -4.61
N ASN A 94 9.86 17.67 -4.17
CA ASN A 94 10.30 19.01 -4.57
C ASN A 94 11.35 18.98 -5.68
N LYS A 95 11.73 17.79 -6.17
CA LYS A 95 12.75 17.63 -7.23
C LYS A 95 12.12 17.45 -8.63
N TYR A 96 10.79 17.39 -8.73
CA TYR A 96 10.03 17.23 -9.98
C TYR A 96 8.74 18.05 -9.92
#